data_AF-A0A953M5J1-F1
#
_entry.id   AF-A0A953M5J1-F1
#
_cell.length_a   1.000
_cell.length_b   1.000
_cell.length_c   1.000
_cell.angle_alpha   90.00
_cell.angle_beta   90.00
_cell.angle_gamma   90.00
#
_symmetry.space_group_name_H-M   'P 1'
#
loop_
_entity.id
_entity.type
_entity.pdbx_description
1 polymer ?
#
loop_
_entity_poly.entity_id
_entity_poly.type
_entity_poly.pdbx_seq_one_letter_code
_entity_poly.pdbx_strand_id
1 'polypeptide(L)' 'FWIGLDGLGDAVAYAGYGLHGTIEPDSIGRQRSMGCVRLRPDDIALIYECLSEGESLVQIRR' A
#
# COMPACT_ATOMS: atom_id res chain seq x y z
N PHE A 1 6.38 -3.06 -8.19
CA PHE A 1 5.74 -1.74 -8.01
C PHE A 1 5.72 -1.39 -6.53
N TRP A 2 5.96 -0.12 -6.21
CA TRP A 2 5.89 0.47 -4.88
C TRP A 2 5.12 1.79 -4.99
N ILE A 3 4.15 1.99 -4.10
CA ILE A 3 3.35 3.21 -4.00
C ILE A 3 3.48 3.70 -2.57
N GLY A 4 4.17 4.82 -2.38
CA GLY A 4 4.27 5.49 -1.08
C GLY A 4 2.93 6.12 -0.71
N LEU A 5 2.59 6.09 0.57
CA LEU A 5 1.42 6.77 1.10
C LEU A 5 1.85 7.92 1.98
N ASP A 6 1.41 9.13 1.62
CA ASP A 6 1.50 10.30 2.49
C ASP A 6 0.26 10.36 3.38
N GLY A 7 0.50 10.52 4.69
CA GLY A 7 -0.56 10.62 5.67
C GLY A 7 -1.35 11.93 5.54
N LEU A 8 -2.66 11.86 5.73
CA LEU A 8 -3.56 13.03 5.79
C LEU A 8 -4.24 13.12 7.16
N GLY A 9 -4.47 14.34 7.65
CA GLY A 9 -5.07 14.57 8.98
C GLY A 9 -4.26 13.91 10.09
N ASP A 10 -4.93 13.14 10.95
CA ASP A 10 -4.26 12.41 12.05
C ASP A 10 -3.22 11.40 11.54
N ALA A 11 -3.34 10.94 10.30
CA ALA A 11 -2.40 9.99 9.72
C ALA A 11 -1.07 10.63 9.29
N VAL A 12 -0.93 11.97 9.31
CA VAL A 12 0.35 12.68 9.00
C VAL A 12 1.50 12.20 9.90
N ALA A 13 1.20 11.73 11.10
CA ALA A 13 2.20 11.18 12.02
C ALA A 13 2.85 9.86 11.53
N TYR A 14 2.25 9.20 10.53
CA TYR A 14 2.74 7.94 9.98
C TYR A 14 3.46 8.19 8.65
N ALA A 15 4.73 7.77 8.58
CA ALA A 15 5.56 7.89 7.38
C ALA A 15 6.23 6.54 7.06
N GLY A 16 6.63 6.37 5.80
CA GLY A 16 7.30 5.15 5.35
C GLY A 16 6.39 3.94 5.11
N TYR A 17 5.07 4.17 5.05
CA TYR A 17 4.10 3.14 4.69
C TYR A 17 3.77 3.19 3.20
N GLY A 18 3.36 2.05 2.64
CA GLY A 18 3.05 1.96 1.23
C GLY A 18 2.25 0.71 0.84
N LEU A 19 1.77 0.73 -0.40
CA LEU A 19 1.25 -0.43 -1.10
C LEU A 19 2.37 -1.00 -1.97
N HIS A 20 2.62 -2.30 -1.88
CA HIS A 20 3.66 -2.92 -2.70
C HIS A 20 3.41 -4.40 -2.99
N GLY A 21 4.03 -4.88 -4.06
CA GLY A 21 4.07 -6.31 -4.37
C GLY A 21 4.94 -7.08 -3.37
N THR A 22 4.81 -8.40 -3.32
CA THR A 22 5.67 -9.25 -2.48
C THR A 22 6.22 -10.44 -3.27
N ILE A 23 7.45 -10.84 -2.95
CA ILE A 23 8.06 -12.10 -3.40
C ILE A 23 7.73 -13.28 -2.47
N GLU A 24 6.99 -13.02 -1.37
CA GLU A 24 6.53 -14.02 -0.40
C GLU A 24 5.01 -14.18 -0.55
N PRO A 25 4.50 -14.93 -1.54
CA PRO A 25 3.07 -14.98 -1.85
C PRO A 25 2.22 -15.46 -0.67
N ASP A 26 2.76 -16.34 0.18
CA ASP A 26 2.07 -16.87 1.37
C ASP A 26 1.92 -15.82 2.50
N SER A 27 2.55 -14.65 2.37
CA SER A 27 2.35 -13.52 3.29
C SER A 27 1.06 -12.74 3.03
N ILE A 28 0.43 -12.92 1.87
CA ILE A 28 -0.84 -12.26 1.53
C ILE A 28 -1.95 -12.73 2.48
N GLY A 29 -2.70 -11.76 3.03
CA GLY A 29 -3.73 -12.02 4.04
C GLY A 29 -3.19 -12.35 5.43
N ARG A 30 -1.90 -12.10 5.70
CA ARG A 30 -1.24 -12.34 6.99
C ARG A 30 -0.62 -11.05 7.55
N GLN A 31 -0.54 -10.95 8.87
CA GLN A 31 0.12 -9.83 9.57
C GLN A 31 1.65 -9.99 9.56
N ARG A 32 2.29 -9.79 8.39
CA ARG A 32 3.75 -10.02 8.19
C ARG A 32 4.49 -8.89 7.48
N SER A 33 3.85 -7.75 7.26
CA SER A 33 4.37 -6.68 6.42
C SER A 33 5.11 -5.57 7.18
N MET A 34 5.21 -5.67 8.51
CA MET A 34 5.69 -4.57 9.37
C MET A 34 4.92 -3.26 9.16
N GLY A 35 3.67 -3.36 8.69
CA GLY A 35 2.72 -2.26 8.58
C GLY A 35 2.40 -1.80 7.15
N CYS A 36 3.20 -2.15 6.14
CA CYS A 36 2.82 -1.90 4.74
C CYS A 36 1.69 -2.83 4.29
N VAL A 37 1.08 -2.56 3.14
CA VAL A 37 0.10 -3.48 2.52
C VAL A 37 0.78 -4.24 1.39
N ARG A 38 0.87 -5.57 1.54
CA ARG A 38 1.39 -6.47 0.52
C ARG A 38 0.26 -6.90 -0.41
N LEU A 39 0.50 -6.81 -1.71
CA LEU A 39 -0.41 -7.21 -2.80
C LEU A 39 0.28 -8.28 -3.66
N ARG A 40 -0.52 -9.05 -4.43
CA ARG A 40 0.06 -9.91 -5.47
C ARG A 40 0.69 -9.04 -6.56
N PRO A 41 1.68 -9.56 -7.31
CA PRO A 41 2.35 -8.80 -8.36
C PRO A 41 1.41 -8.14 -9.37
N ASP A 42 0.41 -8.88 -9.86
CA ASP A 42 -0.55 -8.37 -10.84
C ASP A 42 -1.52 -7.34 -10.23
N ASP A 43 -1.91 -7.54 -8.96
CA ASP A 43 -2.77 -6.61 -8.23
C ASP A 43 -2.08 -5.25 -8.04
N ILE A 44 -0.81 -5.21 -7.59
CA ILE A 44 -0.10 -3.94 -7.44
C ILE A 44 0.18 -3.26 -8.78
N ALA A 45 0.38 -4.02 -9.86
CA ALA A 45 0.54 -3.46 -11.20
C ALA A 45 -0.73 -2.73 -11.64
N LEU A 46 -1.91 -3.36 -11.46
CA LEU A 46 -3.19 -2.73 -11.75
C LEU A 46 -3.39 -1.46 -10.92
N ILE A 47 -3.15 -1.52 -9.61
CA ILE A 47 -3.33 -0.37 -8.72
C ILE A 47 -2.38 0.79 -9.09
N TYR A 48 -1.14 0.48 -9.51
CA TYR A 48 -0.20 1.50 -9.96
C TYR A 48 -0.72 2.29 -11.16
N GLU A 49 -1.37 1.62 -12.12
CA GLU A 49 -1.98 2.27 -13.28
C GLU A 49 -3.29 3.02 -12.95
N CYS A 50 -3.99 2.63 -11.89
CA CYS A 50 -5.26 3.24 -11.50
C CYS A 50 -5.12 4.51 -10.65
N LEU A 51 -4.06 4.61 -9.83
CA LEU A 51 -3.90 5.72 -8.89
C LEU A 51 -3.12 6.87 -9.52
N SER A 52 -3.58 8.09 -9.25
CA SER A 52 -2.92 9.33 -9.62
C SER A 52 -2.42 10.05 -8.37
N GLU A 53 -1.14 10.41 -8.37
CA GLU A 53 -0.49 11.12 -7.27
C GLU A 53 -1.19 12.46 -6.99
N GLY A 54 -1.40 12.78 -5.72
CA GLY A 54 -2.08 14.01 -5.28
C GLY A 54 -3.60 14.02 -5.47
N GLU A 55 -4.17 13.15 -6.29
CA GLU A 55 -5.61 13.08 -6.56
C GLU A 55 -6.29 11.89 -5.89
N SER A 56 -5.61 10.74 -5.88
CA SER A 56 -6.18 9.50 -5.35
C SER A 56 -6.06 9.42 -3.84
N LEU A 57 -7.17 9.07 -3.18
CA LEU A 57 -7.21 8.84 -1.73
C LEU A 57 -7.23 7.34 -1.43
N VAL A 58 -6.29 6.91 -0.59
CA VAL A 58 -6.24 5.53 -0.08
C VAL A 58 -6.68 5.54 1.38
N GLN A 59 -7.74 4.80 1.69
CA GLN A 59 -8.23 4.66 3.05
C GLN A 59 -7.96 3.27 3.59
N ILE A 60 -7.09 3.16 4.60
CA ILE A 60 -6.82 1.90 5.31
C ILE A 60 -7.79 1.79 6.49
N ARG A 61 -8.54 0.70 6.55
CA ARG A 61 -9.48 0.39 7.63
C ARG A 61 -9.19 -1.01 8.18
N ARG A 62 -9.57 -1.23 9.44
CA ARG A 62 -9.51 -2.54 10.09
C ARG A 62 -10.74 -3.37 9.76
#